data_AF-A0A1H3PBX7-F1
#
_entry.id   AF-A0A1H3PBX7-F1
#
_cell.length_a   1.000
_cell.length_b   1.000
_cell.length_c   1.000
_cell.angle_alpha   90.00
_cell.angle_beta   90.00
_cell.angle_gamma   90.00
#
_symmetry.space_group_name_H-M   'P 1'
#
loop_
_entity.id
_entity.type
_entity.pdbx_description
1 polymer ?
#
loop_
_entity_poly.entity_id
_entity_poly.type
_entity_poly.pdbx_seq_one_letter_code
_entity_poly.pdbx_strand_id
1 'polypeptide(L)'
;MLTVATVAAAGVLATPAAAATTVYSEAFSGGLGTFTASGSVTTGSYGARLRGSSSAITSRAIDLTGYGDVTVSYTRAASGLDLGESFTAAYSLDGGSFTTLESARTATGAASFDLPSAVDGRNLRLRFSLTASSVLETLTVDNVLVVAQDGDDPDPPGGGSLPRVTDVTRPGPYAVTVDQTAGPDDDGWLVYPTNAGQNGVDHPILVWGPGAGSGPAEYSDMLRQWASHGFVVYSEVSSSSGAYMVAALDWLEDQNASQSSPLYQDLDTSAVAFGGHSRGSIGTFDVADEPRLTTTIHVAGGSFDGNGPDNLRNPALYIGGDEDFATANLERDYTNTDVPVWFSVLDDTDHILATRNGQHVITAWLRWHLAGETFRRTTDFLSADCTFCGLGDVRFKGL
;
A
#
# COMPACT_ATOMS: atom_id res chain seq x y z
N MET A 1 40.57 37.38 -23.16
CA MET A 1 39.10 37.31 -23.30
C MET A 1 38.67 36.01 -22.65
N LEU A 2 38.18 36.06 -21.41
CA LEU A 2 37.67 34.90 -20.69
C LEU A 2 36.15 35.07 -20.61
N THR A 3 35.42 34.28 -21.40
CA THR A 3 33.96 34.32 -21.50
C THR A 3 33.39 33.57 -20.30
N VAL A 4 32.81 34.30 -19.34
CA VAL A 4 32.02 33.72 -18.26
C VAL A 4 30.62 33.48 -18.80
N ALA A 5 30.24 32.21 -18.98
CA ALA A 5 28.87 31.82 -19.27
C ALA A 5 28.13 31.59 -17.95
N THR A 6 27.28 32.53 -17.56
CA THR A 6 26.30 32.33 -16.48
C THR A 6 25.15 31.49 -17.02
N VAL A 7 25.09 30.21 -16.63
CA VAL A 7 23.91 29.38 -16.81
C VAL A 7 22.93 29.71 -15.69
N ALA A 8 21.80 30.31 -16.04
CA ALA A 8 20.70 30.55 -15.12
C ALA A 8 20.10 29.19 -14.71
N ALA A 9 20.08 28.91 -13.41
CA ALA A 9 19.34 27.78 -12.85
C ALA A 9 17.84 28.05 -13.05
N ALA A 10 17.21 27.32 -13.97
CA ALA A 10 15.77 27.19 -13.99
C ALA A 10 15.39 26.33 -12.78
N GLY A 11 14.85 26.98 -11.74
CA GLY A 11 14.26 26.26 -10.61
C GLY A 11 13.12 25.40 -11.15
N VAL A 12 13.27 24.07 -11.04
CA VAL A 12 12.14 23.16 -11.18
C VAL A 12 11.26 23.40 -9.98
N LEU A 13 10.14 24.07 -10.20
CA LEU A 13 9.07 24.17 -9.22
C LEU A 13 8.62 22.73 -8.94
N ALA A 14 8.80 22.28 -7.69
CA ALA A 14 8.19 21.05 -7.22
C ALA A 14 6.68 21.14 -7.49
N THR A 15 6.16 20.18 -8.24
CA THR A 15 4.71 20.02 -8.40
C THR A 15 4.13 19.75 -7.01
N PRO A 16 3.14 20.53 -6.55
CA PRO A 16 2.51 20.25 -5.26
C PRO A 16 1.89 18.86 -5.28
N ALA A 17 1.96 18.15 -4.15
CA ALA A 17 1.28 16.87 -3.94
C ALA A 17 -0.17 16.96 -4.43
N ALA A 18 -0.63 15.97 -5.20
CA ALA A 18 -2.01 15.92 -5.67
C ALA A 18 -2.93 15.86 -4.45
N ALA A 19 -3.66 16.96 -4.20
CA ALA A 19 -4.65 17.02 -3.15
C ALA A 19 -5.83 16.11 -3.53
N ALA A 20 -6.48 15.48 -2.54
CA ALA A 20 -7.71 14.75 -2.80
C ALA A 20 -8.72 15.66 -3.51
N THR A 21 -9.04 15.31 -4.75
CA THR A 21 -9.88 16.08 -5.65
C THR A 21 -11.33 15.65 -5.47
N THR A 22 -12.24 16.62 -5.36
CA THR A 22 -13.68 16.33 -5.40
C THR A 22 -14.07 15.98 -6.83
N VAL A 23 -14.31 14.70 -7.08
CA VAL A 23 -14.76 14.20 -8.39
C VAL A 23 -16.26 14.42 -8.57
N TYR A 24 -17.04 14.27 -7.49
CA TYR A 24 -18.48 14.43 -7.54
C TYR A 24 -19.04 14.93 -6.22
N SER A 25 -20.06 15.79 -6.28
CA SER A 25 -20.83 16.20 -5.10
C SER A 25 -22.30 16.43 -5.43
N GLU A 26 -23.19 16.12 -4.48
CA GLU A 26 -24.63 16.35 -4.56
C GLU A 26 -25.23 16.61 -3.17
N ALA A 27 -25.96 17.72 -3.03
CA ALA A 27 -26.59 18.16 -1.79
C ALA A 27 -28.13 18.19 -1.87
N PHE A 28 -28.70 17.80 -3.01
CA PHE A 28 -30.12 17.70 -3.33
C PHE A 28 -30.98 18.96 -3.06
N SER A 29 -30.35 20.10 -2.76
CA SER A 29 -31.02 21.35 -2.40
C SER A 29 -31.80 21.96 -3.57
N GLY A 30 -31.39 21.65 -4.81
CA GLY A 30 -32.03 22.08 -6.06
C GLY A 30 -32.85 21.00 -6.78
N GLY A 31 -33.04 19.81 -6.20
CA GLY A 31 -33.61 18.66 -6.91
C GLY A 31 -32.75 17.41 -6.79
N LEU A 32 -32.94 16.42 -7.66
CA LEU A 32 -32.13 15.19 -7.67
C LEU A 32 -30.78 15.34 -8.40
N GLY A 33 -30.53 16.49 -9.03
CA GLY A 33 -29.34 16.71 -9.85
C GLY A 33 -29.12 15.61 -10.88
N THR A 34 -27.99 14.89 -10.77
CA THR A 34 -27.68 13.79 -11.70
C THR A 34 -28.21 12.42 -11.25
N PHE A 35 -28.94 12.35 -10.15
CA PHE A 35 -29.65 11.15 -9.72
C PHE A 35 -30.98 10.99 -10.45
N THR A 36 -31.33 9.74 -10.69
CA THR A 36 -32.66 9.31 -11.12
C THR A 36 -33.36 8.61 -9.96
N ALA A 37 -34.68 8.75 -9.87
CA ALA A 37 -35.47 8.15 -8.81
C ALA A 37 -36.41 7.06 -9.33
N SER A 38 -36.63 6.03 -8.49
CA SER A 38 -37.73 5.08 -8.59
C SER A 38 -38.51 5.08 -7.29
N GLY A 39 -39.84 4.90 -7.36
CA GLY A 39 -40.70 4.94 -6.17
C GLY A 39 -40.99 6.37 -5.69
N SER A 40 -41.21 6.52 -4.38
CA SER A 40 -41.57 7.80 -3.76
C SER A 40 -40.33 8.52 -3.25
N VAL A 41 -39.90 9.54 -4.00
CA VAL A 41 -38.74 10.37 -3.67
C VAL A 41 -39.11 11.85 -3.74
N THR A 42 -38.72 12.62 -2.74
CA THR A 42 -38.87 14.09 -2.69
C THR A 42 -37.56 14.73 -2.26
N THR A 43 -37.26 15.94 -2.73
CA THR A 43 -36.06 16.69 -2.31
C THR A 43 -36.47 17.98 -1.59
N GLY A 44 -35.57 18.51 -0.78
CA GLY A 44 -35.77 19.78 -0.06
C GLY A 44 -34.52 20.15 0.75
N SER A 45 -34.68 21.04 1.73
CA SER A 45 -33.58 21.47 2.62
C SER A 45 -33.01 20.37 3.54
N TYR A 46 -33.52 19.15 3.41
CA TYR A 46 -33.16 17.95 4.17
C TYR A 46 -32.49 16.88 3.30
N GLY A 47 -32.11 17.23 2.07
CA GLY A 47 -31.61 16.30 1.06
C GLY A 47 -32.72 15.58 0.29
N ALA A 48 -32.38 14.42 -0.27
CA ALA A 48 -33.33 13.51 -0.91
C ALA A 48 -33.98 12.57 0.12
N ARG A 49 -35.31 12.57 0.19
CA ARG A 49 -36.11 11.72 1.07
C ARG A 49 -36.86 10.66 0.28
N LEU A 50 -36.52 9.41 0.54
CA LEU A 50 -37.19 8.20 0.03
C LEU A 50 -38.27 7.77 1.04
N ARG A 51 -39.41 7.28 0.55
CA ARG A 51 -40.53 6.79 1.38
C ARG A 51 -41.16 5.52 0.80
N GLY A 52 -41.77 4.71 1.65
CA GLY A 52 -42.53 3.54 1.22
C GLY A 52 -41.67 2.44 0.57
N SER A 53 -42.35 1.42 0.06
CA SER A 53 -41.70 0.21 -0.45
C SER A 53 -40.91 0.43 -1.73
N SER A 54 -39.66 -0.05 -1.72
CA SER A 54 -38.77 -0.18 -2.89
C SER A 54 -38.47 1.14 -3.61
N SER A 55 -38.35 2.22 -2.84
CA SER A 55 -37.88 3.51 -3.36
C SER A 55 -36.36 3.51 -3.50
N ALA A 56 -35.83 4.15 -4.54
CA ALA A 56 -34.39 4.30 -4.73
C ALA A 56 -34.04 5.59 -5.46
N ILE A 57 -32.82 6.08 -5.22
CA ILE A 57 -32.15 7.06 -6.07
C ILE A 57 -30.84 6.45 -6.58
N THR A 58 -30.55 6.62 -7.87
CA THR A 58 -29.31 6.11 -8.50
C THR A 58 -28.64 7.21 -9.30
N SER A 59 -27.34 7.42 -9.09
CA SER A 59 -26.57 8.44 -9.78
C SER A 59 -26.38 8.08 -11.27
N ARG A 60 -26.09 9.09 -12.09
CA ARG A 60 -25.38 8.89 -13.35
C ARG A 60 -24.00 8.27 -13.07
N ALA A 61 -23.40 7.65 -14.09
CA ALA A 61 -21.98 7.29 -14.05
C ALA A 61 -21.13 8.52 -13.69
N ILE A 62 -20.30 8.35 -12.67
CA ILE A 62 -19.26 9.26 -12.24
C ILE A 62 -17.97 8.70 -12.87
N ASP A 63 -17.36 9.50 -13.73
CA ASP A 63 -16.15 9.13 -14.45
C ASP A 63 -14.94 9.28 -13.53
N LEU A 64 -14.27 8.17 -13.24
CA LEU A 64 -13.04 8.15 -12.46
C LEU A 64 -11.80 7.92 -13.34
N THR A 65 -11.90 8.12 -14.66
CA THR A 65 -10.73 8.03 -15.55
C THR A 65 -9.62 8.96 -15.05
N GLY A 66 -8.44 8.40 -14.79
CA GLY A 66 -7.30 9.14 -14.24
C GLY A 66 -7.42 9.46 -12.75
N TYR A 67 -8.34 8.81 -12.03
CA TYR A 67 -8.50 8.94 -10.58
C TYR A 67 -8.37 7.59 -9.88
N GLY A 68 -7.70 7.59 -8.73
CA GLY A 68 -7.58 6.44 -7.82
C GLY A 68 -7.86 6.84 -6.37
N ASP A 69 -7.78 5.89 -5.44
CA ASP A 69 -7.99 6.13 -4.00
C ASP A 69 -9.33 6.84 -3.71
N VAL A 70 -10.40 6.22 -4.18
CA VAL A 70 -11.76 6.80 -4.16
C VAL A 70 -12.42 6.61 -2.80
N THR A 71 -12.82 7.72 -2.17
CA THR A 71 -13.66 7.72 -0.96
C THR A 71 -15.05 8.26 -1.28
N VAL A 72 -16.08 7.54 -0.83
CA VAL A 72 -17.48 7.95 -0.91
C VAL A 72 -17.98 8.31 0.48
N SER A 73 -18.51 9.52 0.64
CA SER A 73 -19.16 9.97 1.87
C SER A 73 -20.55 10.54 1.61
N TYR A 74 -21.41 10.46 2.63
CA TYR A 74 -22.77 11.00 2.59
C TYR A 74 -23.35 11.11 4.00
N THR A 75 -24.35 11.97 4.16
CA THR A 75 -25.18 12.07 5.37
C THR A 75 -26.48 11.30 5.15
N ARG A 76 -26.91 10.52 6.14
CA ARG A 76 -28.18 9.81 6.09
C ARG A 76 -28.96 9.89 7.39
N ALA A 77 -30.28 9.73 7.31
CA ALA A 77 -31.13 9.45 8.47
C ALA A 77 -32.27 8.50 8.09
N ALA A 78 -32.29 7.32 8.72
CA ALA A 78 -33.38 6.35 8.63
C ALA A 78 -34.37 6.57 9.79
N SER A 79 -35.66 6.56 9.50
CA SER A 79 -36.72 6.80 10.49
C SER A 79 -37.88 5.84 10.29
N GLY A 80 -38.33 5.23 11.39
CA GLY A 80 -39.54 4.41 11.45
C GLY A 80 -39.40 2.95 11.04
N LEU A 81 -38.21 2.48 10.64
CA LEU A 81 -38.07 1.13 10.05
C LEU A 81 -38.28 -0.02 11.06
N ASP A 82 -39.15 -0.95 10.66
CA ASP A 82 -39.52 -2.17 11.39
C ASP A 82 -38.54 -3.32 11.18
N LEU A 83 -38.66 -4.37 11.99
CA LEU A 83 -37.83 -5.57 11.86
C LEU A 83 -38.04 -6.24 10.49
N GLY A 84 -36.95 -6.43 9.75
CA GLY A 84 -36.97 -6.93 8.37
C GLY A 84 -36.87 -5.84 7.31
N GLU A 85 -36.94 -4.57 7.72
CA GLU A 85 -36.78 -3.41 6.84
C GLU A 85 -35.38 -2.82 6.93
N SER A 86 -34.96 -2.20 5.84
CA SER A 86 -33.65 -1.57 5.77
C SER A 86 -33.61 -0.48 4.71
N PHE A 87 -32.69 0.46 4.91
CA PHE A 87 -32.10 1.16 3.79
C PHE A 87 -30.81 0.46 3.37
N THR A 88 -30.38 0.72 2.14
CA THR A 88 -29.10 0.23 1.60
C THR A 88 -28.43 1.33 0.79
N ALA A 89 -27.16 1.57 1.04
CA ALA A 89 -26.27 2.32 0.16
C ALA A 89 -25.33 1.33 -0.54
N ALA A 90 -25.17 1.48 -1.85
CA ALA A 90 -24.40 0.57 -2.67
C ALA A 90 -23.74 1.28 -3.84
N TYR A 91 -22.68 0.70 -4.40
CA TYR A 91 -22.03 1.17 -5.61
C TYR A 91 -22.03 0.12 -6.72
N SER A 92 -21.90 0.54 -7.97
CA SER A 92 -21.76 -0.33 -9.15
C SER A 92 -20.66 0.23 -10.05
N LEU A 93 -19.95 -0.66 -10.74
CA LEU A 93 -18.86 -0.32 -11.66
C LEU A 93 -19.23 -0.71 -13.08
N ASP A 94 -19.07 0.21 -14.02
CA ASP A 94 -19.32 0.05 -15.46
C ASP A 94 -20.69 -0.58 -15.80
N GLY A 95 -21.69 -0.31 -14.96
CA GLY A 95 -23.05 -0.83 -15.14
C GLY A 95 -23.24 -2.28 -14.68
N GLY A 96 -22.29 -2.86 -13.95
CA GLY A 96 -22.39 -4.18 -13.32
C GLY A 96 -23.31 -4.22 -12.10
N SER A 97 -23.25 -5.33 -11.36
CA SER A 97 -24.00 -5.53 -10.13
C SER A 97 -23.64 -4.50 -9.05
N PHE A 98 -24.59 -4.24 -8.14
CA PHE A 98 -24.35 -3.34 -7.01
C PHE A 98 -23.70 -4.08 -5.84
N THR A 99 -22.59 -3.55 -5.34
CA THR A 99 -21.90 -3.93 -4.11
C THR A 99 -22.35 -3.04 -2.96
N THR A 100 -22.75 -3.64 -1.85
CA THR A 100 -23.27 -2.91 -0.68
C THR A 100 -22.15 -2.23 0.10
N LEU A 101 -22.34 -0.95 0.43
CA LEU A 101 -21.50 -0.18 1.36
C LEU A 101 -22.03 -0.27 2.79
N GLU A 102 -23.33 0.02 2.96
CA GLU A 102 -24.02 -0.19 4.22
C GLU A 102 -25.47 -0.63 3.99
N SER A 103 -26.00 -1.39 4.93
CA SER A 103 -27.42 -1.70 5.01
C SER A 103 -27.84 -1.78 6.47
N ALA A 104 -28.81 -0.98 6.87
CA ALA A 104 -29.22 -0.88 8.26
C ALA A 104 -30.70 -0.50 8.39
N ARG A 105 -31.25 -0.80 9.57
CA ARG A 105 -32.60 -0.39 9.97
C ARG A 105 -32.60 0.99 10.64
N THR A 106 -31.51 1.33 11.34
CA THR A 106 -31.37 2.60 12.07
C THR A 106 -29.99 3.17 11.84
N ALA A 107 -29.91 4.37 11.27
CA ALA A 107 -28.67 5.13 11.13
C ALA A 107 -29.00 6.62 11.06
N THR A 108 -28.14 7.47 11.61
CA THR A 108 -28.23 8.93 11.48
C THR A 108 -26.82 9.53 11.48
N GLY A 109 -26.58 10.58 10.69
CA GLY A 109 -25.30 11.29 10.62
C GLY A 109 -24.51 10.96 9.36
N ALA A 110 -23.25 11.41 9.31
CA ALA A 110 -22.35 11.13 8.20
C ALA A 110 -21.82 9.68 8.21
N ALA A 111 -21.52 9.17 7.03
CA ALA A 111 -20.77 7.94 6.81
C ALA A 111 -19.75 8.17 5.68
N SER A 112 -18.63 7.44 5.74
CA SER A 112 -17.53 7.52 4.78
C SER A 112 -16.98 6.12 4.53
N PHE A 113 -16.69 5.80 3.28
CA PHE A 113 -16.23 4.50 2.83
C PHE A 113 -15.11 4.68 1.80
N ASP A 114 -13.95 4.10 2.08
CA ASP A 114 -12.91 3.93 1.08
C ASP A 114 -13.29 2.74 0.18
N LEU A 115 -13.28 2.98 -1.12
CA LEU A 115 -13.61 1.96 -2.11
C LEU A 115 -12.36 1.13 -2.46
N PRO A 116 -12.53 -0.14 -2.87
CA PRO A 116 -11.39 -0.95 -3.31
C PRO A 116 -10.80 -0.39 -4.60
N SER A 117 -9.50 -0.62 -4.83
CA SER A 117 -8.80 -0.18 -6.05
C SER A 117 -9.42 -0.69 -7.36
N ALA A 118 -10.24 -1.73 -7.31
CA ALA A 118 -11.04 -2.18 -8.44
C ALA A 118 -12.00 -1.11 -9.01
N VAL A 119 -12.19 0.01 -8.32
CA VAL A 119 -12.99 1.19 -8.72
C VAL A 119 -12.17 2.21 -9.50
N ASP A 120 -10.85 2.22 -9.34
CA ASP A 120 -9.95 3.24 -9.88
C ASP A 120 -10.00 3.24 -11.41
N GLY A 121 -10.05 4.43 -12.02
CA GLY A 121 -10.11 4.56 -13.49
C GLY A 121 -11.46 4.20 -14.14
N ARG A 122 -12.51 3.85 -13.37
CA ARG A 122 -13.76 3.27 -13.91
C ARG A 122 -14.99 4.17 -13.75
N ASN A 123 -16.11 3.73 -14.33
CA ASN A 123 -17.38 4.43 -14.14
C ASN A 123 -18.10 3.96 -12.88
N LEU A 124 -18.11 4.80 -11.85
CA LEU A 124 -18.80 4.56 -10.60
C LEU A 124 -20.28 4.98 -10.67
N ARG A 125 -21.17 4.20 -10.07
CA ARG A 125 -22.57 4.59 -9.81
C ARG A 125 -22.92 4.35 -8.36
N LEU A 126 -23.57 5.30 -7.73
CA LEU A 126 -24.08 5.19 -6.37
C LEU A 126 -25.58 4.95 -6.38
N ARG A 127 -26.06 4.08 -5.49
CA ARG A 127 -27.49 3.83 -5.26
C ARG A 127 -27.81 3.85 -3.78
N PHE A 128 -28.84 4.61 -3.44
CA PHE A 128 -29.47 4.58 -2.13
C PHE A 128 -30.89 4.05 -2.30
N SER A 129 -31.26 3.02 -1.54
CA SER A 129 -32.57 2.37 -1.63
C SER A 129 -33.20 2.16 -0.27
N LEU A 130 -34.52 2.14 -0.23
CA LEU A 130 -35.34 1.92 0.94
C LEU A 130 -36.30 0.76 0.70
N THR A 131 -36.22 -0.26 1.56
CA THR A 131 -37.18 -1.36 1.62
C THR A 131 -37.95 -1.22 2.93
N ALA A 132 -39.16 -0.70 2.83
CA ALA A 132 -40.02 -0.35 3.95
C ALA A 132 -41.48 -0.66 3.62
N SER A 133 -42.33 -0.92 4.61
CA SER A 133 -43.73 -1.32 4.42
C SER A 133 -44.71 -0.15 4.54
N SER A 134 -44.27 0.98 5.07
CA SER A 134 -45.06 2.19 5.30
C SER A 134 -44.50 3.41 4.56
N VAL A 135 -45.39 4.29 4.12
CA VAL A 135 -45.02 5.59 3.56
C VAL A 135 -44.55 6.61 4.61
N LEU A 136 -44.74 6.29 5.90
CA LEU A 136 -44.22 7.09 7.02
C LEU A 136 -42.77 6.73 7.36
N GLU A 137 -42.30 5.58 6.91
CA GLU A 137 -40.89 5.20 7.01
C GLU A 137 -40.08 5.93 5.95
N THR A 138 -38.92 6.44 6.37
CA THR A 138 -38.12 7.30 5.50
C THR A 138 -36.65 7.04 5.60
N LEU A 139 -35.95 7.21 4.48
CA LEU A 139 -34.52 7.46 4.41
C LEU A 139 -34.31 8.86 3.83
N THR A 140 -33.61 9.73 4.55
CA THR A 140 -33.04 10.95 3.98
C THR A 140 -31.57 10.72 3.66
N VAL A 141 -31.12 11.17 2.49
CA VAL A 141 -29.72 11.17 2.06
C VAL A 141 -29.35 12.59 1.62
N ASP A 142 -28.20 13.07 2.05
CA ASP A 142 -27.69 14.41 1.76
C ASP A 142 -26.16 14.44 1.71
N ASN A 143 -25.58 15.50 1.16
CA ASN A 143 -24.13 15.75 1.10
C ASN A 143 -23.35 14.55 0.56
N VAL A 144 -23.81 13.95 -0.54
CA VAL A 144 -23.08 12.89 -1.23
C VAL A 144 -21.82 13.49 -1.83
N LEU A 145 -20.67 12.93 -1.52
CA LEU A 145 -19.36 13.40 -1.96
C LEU A 145 -18.51 12.20 -2.37
N VAL A 146 -17.90 12.30 -3.55
CA VAL A 146 -16.86 11.39 -4.01
C VAL A 146 -15.58 12.20 -4.16
N VAL A 147 -14.57 11.82 -3.38
CA VAL A 147 -13.21 12.34 -3.51
C VAL A 147 -12.30 11.24 -4.01
N ALA A 148 -11.30 11.61 -4.81
CA ALA A 148 -10.29 10.70 -5.34
C ALA A 148 -8.98 11.47 -5.55
N GLN A 149 -7.87 10.75 -5.70
CA GLN A 149 -6.56 11.34 -6.01
C GLN A 149 -6.33 11.30 -7.53
N ASP A 150 -5.65 12.32 -8.07
CA ASP A 150 -5.22 12.33 -9.47
C ASP A 150 -4.21 11.19 -9.68
N GLY A 151 -4.55 10.21 -10.51
CA GLY A 151 -3.75 9.03 -10.85
C GLY A 151 -2.60 9.32 -11.82
N ASP A 152 -1.99 10.50 -11.71
CA ASP A 152 -0.85 10.93 -12.54
C ASP A 152 0.50 10.39 -12.03
N ASP A 153 0.50 9.57 -10.97
CA ASP A 153 1.62 8.67 -10.71
C ASP A 153 1.32 7.35 -11.46
N PRO A 154 2.08 7.00 -12.51
CA PRO A 154 1.88 5.72 -13.16
C PRO A 154 2.14 4.63 -12.11
N ASP A 155 1.10 3.85 -11.80
CA ASP A 155 1.28 2.57 -11.11
C ASP A 155 2.48 1.85 -11.74
N PRO A 156 3.47 1.39 -10.97
CA PRO A 156 4.40 0.43 -11.50
C PRO A 156 3.58 -0.75 -12.07
N PRO A 157 3.94 -1.29 -13.24
CA PRO A 157 3.15 -2.33 -13.89
C PRO A 157 3.16 -3.59 -13.00
N GLY A 158 2.13 -3.76 -12.18
CA GLY A 158 2.05 -4.82 -11.18
C GLY A 158 1.16 -4.46 -9.99
N GLY A 159 -0.05 -3.93 -10.23
CA GLY A 159 -1.02 -3.65 -9.16
C GLY A 159 -1.25 -4.90 -8.32
N GLY A 160 -0.66 -4.93 -7.12
CA GLY A 160 -0.43 -6.15 -6.35
C GLY A 160 -1.72 -6.94 -6.08
N SER A 161 -1.63 -8.26 -6.20
CA SER A 161 -2.77 -9.18 -6.00
C SER A 161 -3.15 -9.35 -4.51
N LEU A 162 -2.31 -8.83 -3.60
CA LEU A 162 -2.48 -9.03 -2.16
C LEU A 162 -3.72 -8.27 -1.61
N PRO A 163 -4.51 -8.90 -0.72
CA PRO A 163 -5.63 -8.23 -0.07
C PRO A 163 -5.13 -7.09 0.81
N ARG A 164 -5.84 -5.95 0.79
CA ARG A 164 -5.48 -4.77 1.59
C ARG A 164 -5.47 -5.06 3.10
N VAL A 165 -4.59 -4.39 3.83
CA VAL A 165 -4.51 -4.47 5.31
C VAL A 165 -4.51 -3.08 5.93
N THR A 166 -5.20 -2.91 7.06
CA THR A 166 -5.31 -1.61 7.72
C THR A 166 -4.22 -1.38 8.77
N ASP A 167 -3.54 -2.43 9.23
CA ASP A 167 -2.54 -2.35 10.29
C ASP A 167 -1.37 -3.29 9.98
N VAL A 168 -0.20 -2.71 9.75
CA VAL A 168 1.05 -3.43 9.47
C VAL A 168 1.83 -3.80 10.74
N THR A 169 1.38 -3.35 11.90
CA THR A 169 1.99 -3.66 13.21
C THR A 169 1.55 -5.02 13.75
N ARG A 170 0.54 -5.63 13.13
CA ARG A 170 0.03 -6.97 13.43
C ARG A 170 0.47 -7.97 12.36
N PRO A 171 0.50 -9.27 12.69
CA PRO A 171 0.58 -10.30 11.67
C PRO A 171 -0.53 -10.09 10.63
N GLY A 172 -0.20 -10.27 9.37
CA GLY A 172 -1.15 -10.18 8.28
C GLY A 172 -2.10 -11.40 8.23
N PRO A 173 -2.98 -11.46 7.22
CA PRO A 173 -4.06 -12.45 7.18
C PRO A 173 -3.59 -13.87 6.84
N TYR A 174 -2.34 -14.06 6.43
CA TYR A 174 -1.82 -15.36 6.00
C TYR A 174 -1.22 -16.15 7.16
N ALA A 175 -1.61 -17.42 7.27
CA ALA A 175 -0.82 -18.41 7.98
C ALA A 175 0.51 -18.62 7.24
N VAL A 176 1.58 -18.93 7.97
CA VAL A 176 2.94 -18.97 7.44
C VAL A 176 3.56 -20.37 7.58
N THR A 177 4.16 -20.85 6.49
CA THR A 177 5.04 -22.02 6.46
C THR A 177 6.50 -21.58 6.48
N VAL A 178 7.35 -22.35 7.16
CA VAL A 178 8.81 -22.17 7.17
C VAL A 178 9.47 -23.47 6.71
N ASP A 179 10.20 -23.41 5.60
CA ASP A 179 11.15 -24.44 5.18
C ASP A 179 12.56 -23.94 5.52
N GLN A 180 13.33 -24.74 6.25
CA GLN A 180 14.66 -24.39 6.76
C GLN A 180 15.79 -25.06 5.97
N THR A 181 15.44 -25.67 4.84
CA THR A 181 16.33 -26.43 3.96
C THR A 181 16.14 -26.01 2.50
N ALA A 182 15.70 -24.77 2.28
CA ALA A 182 15.38 -24.23 0.98
C ALA A 182 16.57 -23.50 0.36
N GLY A 183 16.47 -23.15 -0.93
CA GLY A 183 17.45 -22.32 -1.62
C GLY A 183 18.42 -23.11 -2.50
N PRO A 184 19.37 -22.40 -3.14
CA PRO A 184 20.31 -23.00 -4.09
C PRO A 184 21.19 -24.11 -3.51
N ASP A 185 21.55 -24.01 -2.24
CA ASP A 185 22.47 -24.91 -1.53
C ASP A 185 21.79 -25.72 -0.39
N ASP A 186 20.45 -25.76 -0.36
CA ASP A 186 19.63 -26.45 0.65
C ASP A 186 19.88 -26.00 2.12
N ASP A 187 20.37 -24.77 2.35
CA ASP A 187 20.73 -24.23 3.67
C ASP A 187 20.08 -22.88 4.03
N GLY A 188 19.18 -22.38 3.17
CA GLY A 188 18.37 -21.19 3.37
C GLY A 188 17.02 -21.46 4.03
N TRP A 189 16.37 -20.39 4.46
CA TRP A 189 15.00 -20.40 4.96
C TRP A 189 14.06 -19.76 3.93
N LEU A 190 13.06 -20.53 3.51
CA LEU A 190 11.93 -20.04 2.75
C LEU A 190 10.72 -19.91 3.68
N VAL A 191 10.19 -18.70 3.80
CA VAL A 191 9.07 -18.35 4.67
C VAL A 191 7.96 -17.76 3.81
N TYR A 192 6.82 -18.43 3.73
CA TYR A 192 5.77 -18.10 2.75
C TYR A 192 4.36 -18.37 3.29
N PRO A 193 3.32 -17.74 2.70
CA PRO A 193 1.92 -18.06 2.98
C PRO A 193 1.63 -19.56 2.81
N THR A 194 1.09 -20.22 3.83
CA THR A 194 0.86 -21.68 3.83
C THR A 194 -0.02 -22.14 2.67
N ASN A 195 -0.96 -21.32 2.24
CA ASN A 195 -1.79 -21.56 1.07
C ASN A 195 -1.45 -20.53 -0.02
N ALA A 196 -0.22 -20.55 -0.52
CA ALA A 196 0.19 -19.72 -1.64
C ALA A 196 -0.76 -19.93 -2.85
N GLY A 197 -1.01 -18.86 -3.61
CA GLY A 197 -1.93 -18.91 -4.75
C GLY A 197 -3.42 -18.90 -4.40
N GLN A 198 -3.77 -19.05 -3.11
CA GLN A 198 -5.17 -19.13 -2.71
C GLN A 198 -5.92 -17.84 -3.11
N ASN A 199 -7.03 -18.02 -3.83
CA ASN A 199 -7.85 -16.95 -4.42
C ASN A 199 -7.20 -16.23 -5.62
N GLY A 200 -6.20 -16.85 -6.27
CA GLY A 200 -5.52 -16.28 -7.44
C GLY A 200 -4.59 -15.12 -7.07
N VAL A 201 -3.96 -15.22 -5.90
CA VAL A 201 -3.01 -14.25 -5.38
C VAL A 201 -1.60 -14.66 -5.77
N ASP A 202 -0.94 -13.83 -6.56
CA ASP A 202 0.49 -13.93 -6.83
C ASP A 202 1.28 -13.13 -5.80
N HIS A 203 2.24 -13.79 -5.14
CA HIS A 203 2.93 -13.27 -3.98
C HIS A 203 4.23 -12.54 -4.36
N PRO A 204 4.42 -11.27 -3.96
CA PRO A 204 5.68 -10.57 -4.18
C PRO A 204 6.84 -11.17 -3.39
N ILE A 205 8.05 -10.95 -3.88
CA ILE A 205 9.27 -11.59 -3.37
C ILE A 205 10.07 -10.62 -2.51
N LEU A 206 10.51 -11.09 -1.33
CA LEU A 206 11.53 -10.43 -0.52
C LEU A 206 12.71 -11.37 -0.30
N VAL A 207 13.91 -10.97 -0.73
CA VAL A 207 15.15 -11.63 -0.30
C VAL A 207 15.81 -10.80 0.79
N TRP A 208 16.01 -11.40 1.96
CA TRP A 208 16.54 -10.74 3.15
C TRP A 208 17.93 -11.23 3.53
N GLY A 209 18.89 -10.31 3.62
CA GLY A 209 20.25 -10.53 4.07
C GLY A 209 20.44 -10.30 5.57
N PRO A 210 20.81 -11.32 6.35
CA PRO A 210 21.13 -11.16 7.77
C PRO A 210 22.42 -10.37 8.02
N GLY A 211 22.55 -9.83 9.23
CA GLY A 211 23.75 -9.18 9.76
C GLY A 211 24.91 -10.12 10.06
N ALA A 212 26.10 -9.57 10.29
CA ALA A 212 27.32 -10.36 10.38
C ALA A 212 27.28 -11.44 11.46
N GLY A 213 27.65 -12.67 11.09
CA GLY A 213 27.70 -13.82 12.00
C GLY A 213 26.33 -14.38 12.40
N SER A 214 25.25 -13.93 11.74
CA SER A 214 23.90 -14.45 11.93
C SER A 214 23.36 -15.13 10.68
N GLY A 215 22.25 -15.85 10.83
CA GLY A 215 21.49 -16.44 9.75
C GLY A 215 19.99 -16.15 9.92
N PRO A 216 19.13 -16.85 9.16
CA PRO A 216 17.69 -16.60 9.18
C PRO A 216 17.01 -16.84 10.53
N ALA A 217 17.57 -17.72 11.36
CA ALA A 217 17.03 -18.04 12.68
C ALA A 217 16.95 -16.81 13.58
N GLU A 218 17.97 -15.95 13.56
CA GLU A 218 17.99 -14.67 14.27
C GLU A 218 17.01 -13.65 13.70
N TYR A 219 16.31 -13.93 12.60
CA TYR A 219 15.32 -13.03 11.99
C TYR A 219 13.93 -13.65 11.90
N SER A 220 13.73 -14.85 12.46
CA SER A 220 12.50 -15.64 12.34
C SER A 220 11.22 -14.84 12.54
N ASP A 221 11.16 -13.98 13.56
CA ASP A 221 9.95 -13.23 13.88
C ASP A 221 9.58 -12.24 12.75
N MET A 222 10.55 -11.53 12.19
CA MET A 222 10.28 -10.58 11.09
C MET A 222 10.08 -11.31 9.76
N LEU A 223 10.82 -12.40 9.50
CA LEU A 223 10.56 -13.23 8.32
C LEU A 223 9.11 -13.73 8.31
N ARG A 224 8.60 -14.17 9.48
CA ARG A 224 7.19 -14.56 9.66
C ARG A 224 6.24 -13.38 9.56
N GLN A 225 6.60 -12.21 10.09
CA GLN A 225 5.81 -11.00 9.96
C GLN A 225 5.60 -10.65 8.49
N TRP A 226 6.68 -10.52 7.70
CA TRP A 226 6.57 -10.20 6.28
C TRP A 226 5.81 -11.27 5.50
N ALA A 227 6.08 -12.56 5.74
CA ALA A 227 5.32 -13.62 5.08
C ALA A 227 3.83 -13.63 5.45
N SER A 228 3.47 -13.28 6.69
CA SER A 228 2.06 -13.18 7.10
C SER A 228 1.31 -12.06 6.38
N HIS A 229 2.03 -11.06 5.83
CA HIS A 229 1.49 -9.99 4.99
C HIS A 229 1.37 -10.37 3.51
N GLY A 230 1.73 -11.60 3.16
CA GLY A 230 1.57 -12.17 1.82
C GLY A 230 2.84 -12.19 0.97
N PHE A 231 4.00 -11.85 1.54
CA PHE A 231 5.27 -11.93 0.82
C PHE A 231 5.84 -13.36 0.84
N VAL A 232 6.48 -13.77 -0.25
CA VAL A 232 7.38 -14.94 -0.21
C VAL A 232 8.76 -14.44 0.15
N VAL A 233 9.24 -14.85 1.33
CA VAL A 233 10.45 -14.34 1.94
C VAL A 233 11.52 -15.43 1.92
N TYR A 234 12.68 -15.13 1.34
CA TYR A 234 13.85 -15.99 1.42
C TYR A 234 14.97 -15.31 2.21
N SER A 235 15.69 -16.07 3.02
CA SER A 235 16.87 -15.59 3.73
C SER A 235 17.86 -16.73 3.94
N GLU A 236 19.16 -16.44 3.91
CA GLU A 236 20.22 -17.42 4.17
C GLU A 236 21.35 -16.80 5.00
N VAL A 237 22.45 -17.52 5.22
CA VAL A 237 23.56 -17.07 6.07
C VAL A 237 24.14 -15.75 5.56
N SER A 238 24.39 -14.81 6.49
CA SER A 238 24.88 -13.49 6.16
C SER A 238 26.16 -13.48 5.30
N SER A 239 26.11 -12.79 4.17
CA SER A 239 27.24 -12.49 3.29
C SER A 239 27.25 -11.00 2.91
N SER A 240 28.44 -10.47 2.57
CA SER A 240 28.59 -9.12 2.01
C SER A 240 28.56 -9.11 0.48
N SER A 241 28.59 -10.28 -0.17
CA SER A 241 28.38 -10.41 -1.61
C SER A 241 26.88 -10.45 -1.87
N GLY A 242 26.36 -9.68 -2.81
CA GLY A 242 24.96 -9.72 -3.21
C GLY A 242 24.62 -10.91 -4.11
N ALA A 243 25.62 -11.66 -4.58
CA ALA A 243 25.42 -12.76 -5.52
C ALA A 243 24.50 -13.87 -4.98
N TYR A 244 24.49 -14.12 -3.67
CA TYR A 244 23.56 -15.09 -3.09
C TYR A 244 22.11 -14.60 -3.17
N MET A 245 21.87 -13.28 -3.06
CA MET A 245 20.53 -12.71 -3.17
C MET A 245 19.97 -12.88 -4.58
N VAL A 246 20.83 -12.67 -5.59
CA VAL A 246 20.51 -12.93 -7.00
C VAL A 246 20.26 -14.42 -7.24
N ALA A 247 21.13 -15.30 -6.73
CA ALA A 247 20.95 -16.74 -6.87
C ALA A 247 19.67 -17.26 -6.18
N ALA A 248 19.31 -16.67 -5.04
CA ALA A 248 18.06 -16.95 -4.35
C ALA A 248 16.83 -16.52 -5.16
N LEU A 249 16.89 -15.36 -5.82
CA LEU A 249 15.83 -14.91 -6.72
C LEU A 249 15.70 -15.85 -7.93
N ASP A 250 16.80 -16.25 -8.55
CA ASP A 250 16.80 -17.23 -9.65
C ASP A 250 16.16 -18.56 -9.19
N TRP A 251 16.51 -19.04 -7.99
CA TRP A 251 15.94 -20.24 -7.41
C TRP A 251 14.43 -20.11 -7.14
N LEU A 252 13.97 -18.95 -6.66
CA LEU A 252 12.53 -18.69 -6.47
C LEU A 252 11.76 -18.68 -7.80
N GLU A 253 12.33 -18.14 -8.86
CA GLU A 253 11.75 -18.21 -10.21
C GLU A 253 11.66 -19.66 -10.72
N ASP A 254 12.68 -20.48 -10.45
CA ASP A 254 12.64 -21.91 -10.74
C ASP A 254 11.56 -22.65 -9.92
N GLN A 255 11.37 -22.28 -8.65
CA GLN A 255 10.26 -22.78 -7.83
C GLN A 255 8.91 -22.39 -8.44
N ASN A 256 8.75 -21.15 -8.87
CA ASN A 256 7.54 -20.68 -9.53
C ASN A 256 7.22 -21.46 -10.82
N ALA A 257 8.24 -21.91 -11.54
CA ALA A 257 8.09 -22.70 -12.77
C ALA A 257 7.88 -24.21 -12.54
N SER A 258 8.17 -24.72 -11.33
CA SER A 258 8.19 -26.15 -11.04
C SER A 258 6.85 -26.67 -10.51
N GLN A 259 6.18 -27.57 -11.25
CA GLN A 259 4.88 -28.17 -10.86
C GLN A 259 4.89 -28.92 -9.53
N SER A 260 6.06 -29.32 -9.03
CA SER A 260 6.18 -29.97 -7.73
C SER A 260 6.40 -28.98 -6.58
N SER A 261 6.63 -27.71 -6.88
CA SER A 261 6.85 -26.67 -5.88
C SER A 261 5.53 -26.24 -5.23
N PRO A 262 5.52 -25.95 -3.92
CA PRO A 262 4.37 -25.30 -3.27
C PRO A 262 4.14 -23.85 -3.75
N LEU A 263 5.04 -23.29 -4.56
CA LEU A 263 4.97 -21.94 -5.12
C LEU A 263 4.65 -21.92 -6.63
N TYR A 264 4.25 -23.07 -7.19
CA TYR A 264 4.05 -23.22 -8.64
C TYR A 264 2.99 -22.23 -9.17
N GLN A 265 3.43 -21.27 -9.98
CA GLN A 265 2.63 -20.20 -10.56
C GLN A 265 1.99 -19.23 -9.55
N ASP A 266 2.56 -19.12 -8.35
CA ASP A 266 2.01 -18.31 -7.26
C ASP A 266 2.93 -17.12 -6.87
N LEU A 267 4.01 -16.86 -7.61
CA LEU A 267 4.89 -15.71 -7.37
C LEU A 267 4.64 -14.57 -8.37
N ASP A 268 4.60 -13.35 -7.85
CA ASP A 268 4.68 -12.13 -8.65
C ASP A 268 6.15 -11.75 -8.88
N THR A 269 6.70 -12.22 -10.00
CA THR A 269 8.10 -11.96 -10.37
C THR A 269 8.34 -10.55 -10.91
N SER A 270 7.30 -9.70 -10.98
CA SER A 270 7.45 -8.27 -11.30
C SER A 270 7.59 -7.39 -10.05
N ALA A 271 7.29 -7.95 -8.88
CA ALA A 271 7.30 -7.28 -7.59
C ALA A 271 8.35 -7.90 -6.66
N VAL A 272 9.59 -7.42 -6.76
CA VAL A 272 10.75 -8.00 -6.06
C VAL A 272 11.48 -6.94 -5.25
N ALA A 273 11.81 -7.25 -4.00
CA ALA A 273 12.68 -6.43 -3.18
C ALA A 273 13.83 -7.25 -2.59
N PHE A 274 14.99 -6.61 -2.52
CA PHE A 274 16.12 -7.06 -1.72
C PHE A 274 16.25 -6.17 -0.51
N GLY A 275 16.52 -6.76 0.65
CA GLY A 275 16.78 -6.00 1.85
C GLY A 275 17.82 -6.66 2.73
N GLY A 276 18.41 -5.89 3.65
CA GLY A 276 19.31 -6.49 4.60
C GLY A 276 19.67 -5.62 5.79
N HIS A 277 20.15 -6.30 6.82
CA HIS A 277 20.64 -5.71 8.06
C HIS A 277 22.17 -5.71 8.08
N SER A 278 22.81 -4.57 8.40
CA SER A 278 24.26 -4.50 8.64
C SER A 278 25.04 -5.06 7.45
N ARG A 279 25.77 -6.17 7.61
CA ARG A 279 26.45 -6.85 6.50
C ARG A 279 25.50 -7.28 5.36
N GLY A 280 24.27 -7.65 5.66
CA GLY A 280 23.27 -7.95 4.63
C GLY A 280 22.90 -6.73 3.78
N SER A 281 22.88 -5.53 4.38
CA SER A 281 22.70 -4.28 3.63
C SER A 281 23.85 -4.03 2.65
N ILE A 282 25.08 -4.46 2.97
CA ILE A 282 26.22 -4.38 2.05
C ILE A 282 25.97 -5.28 0.84
N GLY A 283 25.53 -6.52 1.08
CA GLY A 283 25.14 -7.43 0.00
C GLY A 283 23.97 -6.89 -0.84
N THR A 284 23.00 -6.22 -0.22
CA THR A 284 21.91 -5.55 -0.96
C THR A 284 22.46 -4.42 -1.84
N PHE A 285 23.40 -3.61 -1.34
CA PHE A 285 24.04 -2.58 -2.15
C PHE A 285 24.90 -3.14 -3.28
N ASP A 286 25.59 -4.26 -3.08
CA ASP A 286 26.44 -4.90 -4.09
C ASP A 286 25.69 -5.24 -5.39
N VAL A 287 24.38 -5.51 -5.30
CA VAL A 287 23.50 -5.86 -6.43
C VAL A 287 22.28 -4.94 -6.54
N ALA A 288 22.39 -3.69 -6.08
CA ALA A 288 21.29 -2.71 -6.10
C ALA A 288 20.86 -2.27 -7.52
N ASP A 289 21.63 -2.63 -8.55
CA ASP A 289 21.31 -2.48 -9.96
C ASP A 289 20.69 -3.73 -10.60
N GLU A 290 20.39 -4.78 -9.81
CA GLU A 290 19.68 -5.97 -10.30
C GLU A 290 18.35 -5.54 -10.98
N PRO A 291 18.20 -5.78 -12.29
CA PRO A 291 17.12 -5.22 -13.09
C PRO A 291 15.72 -5.70 -12.70
N ARG A 292 15.60 -6.80 -11.94
CA ARG A 292 14.32 -7.32 -11.45
C ARG A 292 13.79 -6.59 -10.21
N LEU A 293 14.60 -5.79 -9.53
CA LEU A 293 14.17 -5.13 -8.29
C LEU A 293 13.18 -3.99 -8.55
N THR A 294 12.16 -3.92 -7.71
CA THR A 294 11.22 -2.80 -7.58
C THR A 294 11.69 -1.81 -6.51
N THR A 295 12.33 -2.30 -5.45
CA THR A 295 12.83 -1.47 -4.34
C THR A 295 13.93 -2.19 -3.56
N THR A 296 14.67 -1.45 -2.73
CA THR A 296 15.69 -1.97 -1.82
C THR A 296 15.49 -1.47 -0.39
N ILE A 297 15.92 -2.27 0.60
CA ILE A 297 15.81 -1.94 2.03
C ILE A 297 17.15 -2.11 2.74
N HIS A 298 17.63 -1.05 3.38
CA HIS A 298 18.95 -1.00 4.02
C HIS A 298 18.80 -0.60 5.47
N VAL A 299 19.10 -1.53 6.39
CA VAL A 299 18.94 -1.32 7.83
C VAL A 299 20.27 -1.40 8.55
N ALA A 300 20.60 -0.38 9.36
CA ALA A 300 21.82 -0.31 10.17
C ALA A 300 23.08 -0.69 9.35
N GLY A 301 23.15 -0.21 8.12
CA GLY A 301 24.11 -0.66 7.12
C GLY A 301 24.54 0.47 6.20
N GLY A 302 25.03 0.10 5.02
CA GLY A 302 25.50 1.07 4.05
C GLY A 302 26.47 0.54 3.02
N SER A 303 26.97 1.40 2.12
CA SER A 303 27.98 1.03 1.11
C SER A 303 29.37 0.84 1.71
N PHE A 304 29.68 1.52 2.83
CA PHE A 304 30.97 1.54 3.55
C PHE A 304 32.22 1.87 2.69
N ASP A 305 32.03 2.32 1.45
CA ASP A 305 33.08 2.73 0.53
C ASP A 305 33.40 4.24 0.65
N GLY A 306 32.56 4.97 1.40
CA GLY A 306 32.67 6.40 1.65
C GLY A 306 32.13 7.30 0.53
N ASN A 307 31.65 6.73 -0.58
CA ASN A 307 31.09 7.46 -1.72
C ASN A 307 29.56 7.36 -1.80
N GLY A 308 28.96 6.43 -1.05
CA GLY A 308 27.54 6.11 -1.19
C GLY A 308 27.25 5.27 -2.43
N PRO A 309 26.02 4.77 -2.60
CA PRO A 309 25.69 3.83 -3.67
C PRO A 309 25.51 4.56 -5.01
N ASP A 310 26.35 4.24 -5.99
CA ASP A 310 26.25 4.74 -7.37
C ASP A 310 25.46 3.79 -8.30
N ASN A 311 25.19 2.58 -7.82
CA ASN A 311 24.50 1.52 -8.56
C ASN A 311 23.00 1.41 -8.23
N LEU A 312 22.49 2.08 -7.21
CA LEU A 312 21.07 2.07 -6.87
C LEU A 312 20.22 2.63 -8.03
N ARG A 313 19.16 1.91 -8.43
CA ARG A 313 18.28 2.30 -9.56
C ARG A 313 16.83 2.54 -9.18
N ASN A 314 16.41 2.00 -8.04
CA ASN A 314 15.01 1.95 -7.61
C ASN A 314 14.81 2.68 -6.29
N PRO A 315 13.57 3.07 -5.92
CA PRO A 315 13.27 3.63 -4.61
C PRO A 315 13.85 2.79 -3.48
N ALA A 316 14.39 3.42 -2.44
CA ALA A 316 15.03 2.72 -1.33
C ALA A 316 14.53 3.18 0.04
N LEU A 317 14.52 2.23 0.98
CA LEU A 317 14.22 2.45 2.39
C LEU A 317 15.49 2.35 3.22
N TYR A 318 15.89 3.42 3.87
CA TYR A 318 17.05 3.47 4.76
C TYR A 318 16.60 3.62 6.22
N ILE A 319 17.00 2.70 7.09
CA ILE A 319 16.67 2.74 8.53
C ILE A 319 17.95 2.62 9.35
N GLY A 320 18.25 3.64 10.14
CA GLY A 320 19.31 3.63 11.16
C GLY A 320 18.74 3.74 12.57
N GLY A 321 19.63 3.76 13.56
CA GLY A 321 19.30 4.03 14.96
C GLY A 321 20.23 5.10 15.55
N ASP A 322 19.73 5.92 16.46
CA ASP A 322 20.50 7.01 17.06
C ASP A 322 21.67 6.55 17.95
N GLU A 323 21.63 5.31 18.44
CA GLU A 323 22.71 4.64 19.18
C GLU A 323 23.56 3.70 18.30
N ASP A 324 23.28 3.62 17.00
CA ASP A 324 23.98 2.76 16.06
C ASP A 324 25.26 3.40 15.50
N PHE A 325 26.37 2.64 15.53
CA PHE A 325 27.64 3.01 14.94
C PHE A 325 27.63 3.12 13.40
N ALA A 326 26.68 2.46 12.72
CA ALA A 326 26.57 2.48 11.26
C ALA A 326 25.77 3.68 10.73
N THR A 327 25.02 4.40 11.58
CA THR A 327 24.13 5.49 11.16
C THR A 327 24.85 6.59 10.40
N ALA A 328 26.04 7.00 10.84
CA ALA A 328 26.83 8.01 10.13
C ALA A 328 27.21 7.58 8.70
N ASN A 329 27.34 6.28 8.44
CA ASN A 329 27.53 5.78 7.07
C ASN A 329 26.22 5.85 6.29
N LEU A 330 25.12 5.38 6.87
CA LEU A 330 23.79 5.41 6.23
C LEU A 330 23.35 6.84 5.87
N GLU A 331 23.68 7.85 6.69
CA GLU A 331 23.44 9.26 6.40
C GLU A 331 24.23 9.77 5.19
N ARG A 332 25.47 9.28 5.02
CA ARG A 332 26.30 9.60 3.85
C ARG A 332 25.71 8.98 2.60
N ASP A 333 25.27 7.73 2.69
CA ASP A 333 24.61 7.03 1.59
C ASP A 333 23.33 7.76 1.20
N TYR A 334 22.52 8.16 2.19
CA TYR A 334 21.34 8.99 1.96
C TYR A 334 21.69 10.29 1.25
N THR A 335 22.78 10.96 1.63
CA THR A 335 23.19 12.22 0.99
C THR A 335 23.56 12.02 -0.48
N ASN A 336 24.25 10.93 -0.80
CA ASN A 336 24.85 10.69 -2.12
C ASN A 336 23.99 9.88 -3.10
N THR A 337 22.93 9.23 -2.60
CA THR A 337 21.99 8.48 -3.44
C THR A 337 21.22 9.42 -4.39
N ASP A 338 20.97 9.07 -5.65
CA ASP A 338 20.22 9.95 -6.58
C ASP A 338 18.81 9.47 -6.91
N VAL A 339 18.40 8.33 -6.38
CA VAL A 339 17.04 7.78 -6.53
C VAL A 339 16.13 8.23 -5.37
N PRO A 340 14.81 7.96 -5.44
CA PRO A 340 13.91 8.22 -4.33
C PRO A 340 14.29 7.45 -3.06
N VAL A 341 14.33 8.13 -1.91
CA VAL A 341 14.67 7.49 -0.62
C VAL A 341 13.76 7.98 0.48
N TRP A 342 13.25 7.05 1.29
CA TRP A 342 12.73 7.34 2.63
C TRP A 342 13.78 6.91 3.63
N PHE A 343 14.16 7.82 4.52
CA PHE A 343 15.24 7.66 5.46
C PHE A 343 14.74 7.94 6.87
N SER A 344 15.11 7.09 7.83
CA SER A 344 14.82 7.30 9.24
C SER A 344 15.98 6.91 10.12
N VAL A 345 16.27 7.71 11.13
CA VAL A 345 17.06 7.32 12.30
C VAL A 345 16.10 7.17 13.46
N LEU A 346 15.89 5.94 13.92
CA LEU A 346 14.96 5.62 15.00
C LEU A 346 15.54 6.06 16.35
N ASP A 347 14.69 6.63 17.20
CA ASP A 347 15.07 7.02 18.57
C ASP A 347 15.32 5.79 19.46
N ASP A 348 16.20 5.92 20.45
CA ASP A 348 16.54 4.89 21.45
C ASP A 348 16.85 3.52 20.83
N THR A 349 17.55 3.51 19.68
CA THR A 349 17.71 2.31 18.85
C THR A 349 19.18 2.02 18.54
N ASP A 350 19.66 0.86 18.99
CA ASP A 350 21.00 0.37 18.69
C ASP A 350 21.07 -0.42 17.36
N HIS A 351 22.29 -0.84 16.99
CA HIS A 351 22.57 -1.59 15.77
C HIS A 351 21.70 -2.84 15.60
N ILE A 352 21.48 -3.61 16.67
CA ILE A 352 20.73 -4.86 16.61
C ILE A 352 19.23 -4.59 16.59
N LEU A 353 18.78 -3.60 17.36
CA LEU A 353 17.38 -3.22 17.46
C LEU A 353 16.85 -2.49 16.23
N ALA A 354 17.70 -1.89 15.39
CA ALA A 354 17.28 -1.17 14.18
C ALA A 354 16.31 -1.98 13.30
N THR A 355 16.62 -3.26 13.05
CA THR A 355 15.71 -4.13 12.27
C THR A 355 14.44 -4.49 13.02
N ARG A 356 14.52 -4.66 14.35
CA ARG A 356 13.37 -5.01 15.19
C ARG A 356 12.37 -3.88 15.31
N ASN A 357 12.86 -2.67 15.55
CA ASN A 357 12.07 -1.46 15.67
C ASN A 357 11.56 -1.01 14.28
N GLY A 358 12.36 -1.22 13.23
CA GLY A 358 12.00 -0.90 11.84
C GLY A 358 11.09 -1.90 11.12
N GLN A 359 10.82 -3.08 11.69
CA GLN A 359 10.14 -4.17 10.95
C GLN A 359 8.76 -3.78 10.37
N HIS A 360 8.01 -2.91 11.06
CA HIS A 360 6.69 -2.46 10.63
C HIS A 360 6.78 -1.37 9.55
N VAL A 361 7.83 -0.54 9.61
CA VAL A 361 8.18 0.40 8.53
C VAL A 361 8.51 -0.38 7.26
N ILE A 362 9.32 -1.44 7.37
CA ILE A 362 9.65 -2.34 6.26
C ILE A 362 8.39 -3.02 5.70
N THR A 363 7.49 -3.46 6.58
CA THR A 363 6.22 -4.07 6.16
C THR A 363 5.38 -3.09 5.35
N ALA A 364 5.18 -1.86 5.82
CA ALA A 364 4.45 -0.83 5.07
C ALA A 364 5.12 -0.47 3.75
N TRP A 365 6.45 -0.41 3.72
CA TRP A 365 7.20 -0.09 2.52
C TRP A 365 7.04 -1.14 1.43
N LEU A 366 7.17 -2.42 1.80
CA LEU A 366 6.92 -3.54 0.90
C LEU A 366 5.48 -3.54 0.41
N ARG A 367 4.52 -3.25 1.28
CA ARG A 367 3.11 -3.17 0.90
C ARG A 367 2.83 -2.01 -0.06
N TRP A 368 3.47 -0.86 0.14
CA TRP A 368 3.37 0.25 -0.80
C TRP A 368 3.96 -0.11 -2.16
N HIS A 369 5.23 -0.53 -2.19
CA HIS A 369 5.97 -0.71 -3.44
C HIS A 369 5.67 -2.01 -4.19
N LEU A 370 5.34 -3.09 -3.47
CA LEU A 370 5.14 -4.41 -4.07
C LEU A 370 3.68 -4.88 -4.06
N ALA A 371 2.85 -4.37 -3.14
CA ALA A 371 1.45 -4.79 -3.03
C ALA A 371 0.45 -3.76 -3.61
N GLY A 372 0.95 -2.68 -4.22
CA GLY A 372 0.10 -1.62 -4.79
C GLY A 372 -0.70 -0.84 -3.74
N GLU A 373 -0.29 -0.82 -2.47
CA GLU A 373 -0.96 -0.04 -1.43
C GLU A 373 -0.50 1.42 -1.44
N THR A 374 -0.81 2.16 -2.51
CA THR A 374 -0.42 3.56 -2.74
C THR A 374 -0.81 4.50 -1.60
N PHE A 375 -1.95 4.27 -0.94
CA PHE A 375 -2.38 5.07 0.21
C PHE A 375 -1.32 5.17 1.31
N ARG A 376 -0.48 4.13 1.49
CA ARG A 376 0.60 4.09 2.49
C ARG A 376 1.64 5.18 2.28
N ARG A 377 1.84 5.61 1.03
CA ARG A 377 2.69 6.77 0.71
C ARG A 377 2.38 7.94 1.63
N THR A 378 1.10 8.26 1.82
CA THR A 378 0.69 9.40 2.66
C THR A 378 0.42 9.00 4.10
N THR A 379 -0.25 7.87 4.34
CA THR A 379 -0.63 7.48 5.71
C THR A 379 0.57 7.09 6.54
N ASP A 380 1.57 6.45 5.93
CA ASP A 380 2.66 5.82 6.66
C ASP A 380 4.00 6.55 6.51
N PHE A 381 4.22 7.30 5.42
CA PHE A 381 5.56 7.82 5.08
C PHE A 381 5.70 9.34 4.89
N LEU A 382 4.80 9.99 4.14
CA LEU A 382 5.09 11.33 3.58
C LEU A 382 4.21 12.47 4.13
N SER A 383 3.22 12.19 4.99
CA SER A 383 2.42 13.25 5.63
C SER A 383 3.01 13.71 6.96
N ALA A 384 2.67 14.93 7.40
CA ALA A 384 3.16 15.45 8.68
C ALA A 384 2.74 14.60 9.89
N ASP A 385 1.57 13.94 9.80
CA ASP A 385 1.01 13.09 10.83
C ASP A 385 1.13 11.59 10.47
N CYS A 386 2.11 11.23 9.63
CA CYS A 386 2.23 9.86 9.15
C CYS A 386 2.59 8.87 10.26
N THR A 387 2.14 7.61 10.12
CA THR A 387 2.30 6.54 11.12
C THR A 387 3.74 6.41 11.62
N PHE A 388 4.73 6.52 10.73
CA PHE A 388 6.14 6.29 11.07
C PHE A 388 6.98 7.57 11.18
N CYS A 389 6.41 8.74 10.92
CA CYS A 389 7.11 10.03 10.93
C CYS A 389 7.56 10.46 12.33
N GLY A 390 6.93 9.92 13.38
CA GLY A 390 7.22 10.23 14.78
C GLY A 390 8.11 9.22 15.49
N LEU A 391 8.74 8.28 14.78
CA LEU A 391 9.60 7.25 15.37
C LEU A 391 11.07 7.68 15.51
N GLY A 392 11.43 8.87 15.02
CA GLY A 392 12.76 9.46 15.13
C GLY A 392 12.99 10.55 14.09
N ASP A 393 14.24 10.75 13.66
CA ASP A 393 14.58 11.71 12.60
C ASP A 393 14.26 11.13 11.22
N VAL A 394 13.18 11.61 10.61
CA VAL A 394 12.71 11.19 9.29
C VAL A 394 13.05 12.23 8.22
N ARG A 395 13.64 11.76 7.12
CA ARG A 395 13.98 12.53 5.93
C ARG A 395 13.55 11.75 4.70
N PHE A 396 13.19 12.43 3.63
CA PHE A 396 12.92 11.77 2.36
C PHE A 396 13.25 12.68 1.19
N LYS A 397 13.45 12.07 0.02
CA LYS A 397 13.69 12.76 -1.25
C LYS A 397 13.13 11.95 -2.41
N GLY A 398 12.59 12.65 -3.41
CA GLY A 398 12.16 12.06 -4.68
C GLY A 398 10.98 11.08 -4.62
N LEU A 399 10.27 10.97 -3.50
CA LEU A 399 9.18 10.01 -3.25
C LEU A 399 7.76 10.57 -3.44
#